data_AF-A0AA38L834-F1
#
_entry.id   AF-A0AA38L834-F1
#
_cell.length_a   1.000
_cell.length_b   1.000
_cell.length_c   1.000
_cell.angle_alpha   90.00
_cell.angle_beta   90.00
_cell.angle_gamma   90.00
#
_symmetry.space_group_name_H-M   'P 1'
#
loop_
_entity.id
_entity.type
_entity.pdbx_description
1 polymer ?
#
loop_
_entity_poly.entity_id
_entity_poly.type
_entity_poly.pdbx_seq_one_letter_code
_entity_poly.pdbx_strand_id
1 'polypeptide(L)'
;NSYVLTADPCGSSTGSAVGVSANMAAVSLATGTDGSILCPSSSNSVVGIRPTVGLTSRAGVIPISHNQDTVGPICRTITDAVYLLNEIVGYDVRDHRATKSASLFIPKGGYKQFLKTDGLQGMSGPY
;
A
#
# COMPACT_ATOMS: atom_id res chain seq x y z
N ASN A 1 17.46 -7.55 -1.33
CA ASN A 1 17.13 -6.13 -1.55
C ASN A 1 17.77 -5.68 -2.88
N SER A 2 17.11 -4.87 -3.71
CA SER A 2 17.62 -4.48 -5.05
C SER A 2 18.82 -3.52 -5.03
N TYR A 3 19.04 -2.82 -3.92
CA TYR A 3 20.16 -1.90 -3.70
C TYR A 3 21.34 -2.57 -2.98
N VAL A 4 21.07 -3.53 -2.09
CA VAL A 4 22.08 -4.31 -1.38
C VAL A 4 21.71 -5.79 -1.43
N LEU A 5 22.41 -6.56 -2.26
CA LEU A 5 22.05 -7.95 -2.56
C LEU A 5 22.14 -8.89 -1.35
N THR A 6 22.97 -8.55 -0.36
CA THR A 6 23.12 -9.30 0.90
C THR A 6 22.10 -8.93 1.98
N ALA A 7 21.34 -7.84 1.79
CA ALA A 7 20.36 -7.39 2.76
C ALA A 7 19.00 -8.07 2.56
N ASP A 8 18.36 -8.43 3.67
CA ASP A 8 17.00 -8.95 3.70
C ASP A 8 16.00 -7.88 3.20
N PRO A 9 15.26 -8.14 2.11
CA PRO A 9 14.23 -7.24 1.61
C PRO A 9 12.97 -7.17 2.49
N CYS A 10 12.88 -7.95 3.57
CA CYS A 10 11.69 -8.17 4.39
C CYS A 10 10.48 -8.70 3.59
N GLY A 11 9.37 -9.01 4.26
CA GLY A 11 8.21 -9.67 3.64
C GLY A 11 6.91 -9.55 4.44
N SER A 12 5.84 -10.22 4.01
CA SER A 12 5.76 -11.23 2.94
C SER A 12 5.64 -10.66 1.51
N SER A 13 5.31 -9.38 1.34
CA SER A 13 5.20 -8.74 0.01
C SER A 13 6.56 -8.37 -0.60
N THR A 14 7.53 -9.26 -0.44
CA THR A 14 8.92 -9.11 -0.86
C THR A 14 9.04 -8.84 -2.35
N GLY A 15 8.37 -9.67 -3.17
CA GLY A 15 8.41 -9.54 -4.62
C GLY A 15 7.82 -8.23 -5.13
N SER A 16 6.74 -7.74 -4.49
CA SER A 16 6.11 -6.46 -4.83
C SER A 16 7.08 -5.29 -4.60
N ALA A 17 7.70 -5.21 -3.42
CA ALA A 17 8.64 -4.13 -3.11
C ALA A 17 9.91 -4.20 -3.97
N VAL A 18 10.52 -5.38 -4.10
CA VAL A 18 11.73 -5.57 -4.93
C VAL A 18 11.44 -5.32 -6.41
N GLY A 19 10.27 -5.73 -6.91
CA GLY A 19 9.88 -5.51 -8.30
C GLY A 19 9.72 -4.04 -8.64
N VAL A 20 9.12 -3.26 -7.72
CA VAL A 20 8.98 -1.82 -7.87
C VAL A 20 10.31 -1.10 -7.73
N SER A 21 11.14 -1.46 -6.73
CA SER A 21 12.45 -0.81 -6.52
C SER A 21 13.43 -1.10 -7.65
N ALA A 22 13.36 -2.29 -8.26
CA ALA A 22 14.15 -2.67 -9.42
C ALA A 22 13.58 -2.19 -10.78
N ASN A 23 12.52 -1.38 -10.79
CA ASN A 23 11.83 -0.90 -11.99
C ASN A 23 11.26 -2.01 -12.90
N MET A 24 10.95 -3.19 -12.35
CA MET A 24 10.28 -4.27 -13.09
C MET A 24 8.76 -4.03 -13.22
N ALA A 25 8.18 -3.23 -12.34
CA ALA A 25 6.78 -2.80 -12.39
C ALA A 25 6.65 -1.32 -12.02
N ALA A 26 5.72 -0.62 -12.67
CA ALA A 26 5.43 0.79 -12.36
C ALA A 26 4.78 0.95 -10.97
N VAL A 27 3.84 0.04 -10.66
CA VAL A 27 3.11 -0.03 -9.40
C VAL A 27 2.89 -1.49 -9.02
N SER A 28 2.64 -1.77 -7.74
CA SER A 28 2.31 -3.12 -7.28
C SER A 28 1.29 -3.09 -6.14
N LEU A 29 0.63 -4.22 -5.93
CA LEU A 29 -0.22 -4.48 -4.77
C LEU A 29 0.52 -5.37 -3.77
N ALA A 30 0.18 -5.19 -2.52
CA ALA A 30 0.70 -5.94 -1.40
C ALA A 30 -0.42 -6.22 -0.39
N THR A 31 -0.28 -7.31 0.36
CA THR A 31 -1.18 -7.61 1.47
C THR A 31 -0.48 -7.26 2.78
N GLY A 32 -1.24 -6.77 3.74
CA GLY A 32 -0.75 -6.38 5.06
C GLY A 32 -1.66 -6.93 6.14
N THR A 33 -1.12 -7.82 6.97
CA THR A 33 -1.77 -8.27 8.21
C THR A 33 -1.17 -7.52 9.39
N ASP A 34 0.14 -7.64 9.55
CA ASP A 34 0.93 -6.94 10.57
C ASP A 34 1.84 -5.90 9.90
N GLY A 35 2.98 -6.35 9.37
CA GLY A 35 3.99 -5.50 8.73
C GLY A 35 4.17 -5.67 7.22
N SER A 36 3.41 -6.56 6.56
CA SER A 36 3.77 -7.10 5.23
C SER A 36 3.70 -6.13 4.04
N ILE A 37 3.20 -4.91 4.26
CA ILE A 37 3.33 -3.77 3.33
C ILE A 37 4.48 -2.86 3.77
N LEU A 38 4.50 -2.50 5.04
CA LEU A 38 5.39 -1.47 5.59
C LEU A 38 6.84 -1.94 5.68
N CYS A 39 7.08 -3.17 6.15
CA CYS A 39 8.41 -3.72 6.30
C CYS A 39 9.16 -3.84 4.97
N PRO A 40 8.62 -4.51 3.92
CA PRO A 40 9.31 -4.56 2.64
C PRO A 40 9.41 -3.19 1.95
N SER A 41 8.48 -2.26 2.20
CA SER A 41 8.59 -0.91 1.67
C SER A 41 9.76 -0.13 2.29
N SER A 42 9.89 -0.20 3.61
CA SER A 42 10.99 0.40 4.36
C SER A 42 12.34 -0.20 3.96
N SER A 43 12.42 -1.54 3.89
CA SER A 43 13.67 -2.23 3.55
C SER A 43 14.13 -1.97 2.12
N ASN A 44 13.23 -1.72 1.15
CA ASN A 44 13.58 -1.55 -0.27
C ASN A 44 13.40 -0.11 -0.77
N SER A 45 13.37 0.90 0.12
CA SER A 45 13.32 2.32 -0.24
C SER A 45 12.18 2.69 -1.21
N VAL A 46 10.99 2.14 -0.98
CA VAL A 46 9.76 2.43 -1.75
C VAL A 46 8.65 2.89 -0.83
N VAL A 47 7.60 3.47 -1.42
CA VAL A 47 6.43 3.94 -0.68
C VAL A 47 5.41 2.82 -0.58
N GLY A 48 5.03 2.45 0.64
CA GLY A 48 3.94 1.51 0.92
C GLY A 48 2.83 2.17 1.74
N ILE A 49 1.58 2.01 1.31
CA ILE A 49 0.43 2.47 2.10
C ILE A 49 -0.31 1.24 2.62
N ARG A 50 -0.33 1.06 3.95
CA ARG A 50 -1.26 0.15 4.62
C ARG A 50 -2.56 0.90 4.88
N PRO A 51 -3.66 0.60 4.14
CA PRO A 51 -4.91 1.31 4.36
C PRO A 51 -5.59 0.85 5.65
N THR A 52 -6.62 1.58 6.07
CA THR A 52 -7.54 1.13 7.12
C THR A 52 -8.16 -0.22 6.74
N VAL A 53 -8.34 -1.12 7.71
CA VAL A 53 -9.01 -2.42 7.48
C VAL A 53 -10.38 -2.21 6.84
N GLY A 54 -10.61 -2.92 5.73
CA GLY A 54 -11.85 -2.83 4.95
C GLY A 54 -11.93 -1.63 4.00
N LEU A 55 -10.96 -0.71 3.98
CA LEU A 55 -10.99 0.40 3.02
C LEU A 55 -10.82 -0.07 1.56
N THR A 56 -10.07 -1.15 1.36
CA THR A 56 -9.90 -1.86 0.10
C THR A 56 -10.46 -3.27 0.23
N SER A 57 -11.02 -3.80 -0.87
CA SER A 57 -11.58 -5.15 -0.89
C SER A 57 -10.49 -6.21 -0.76
N ARG A 58 -10.79 -7.29 -0.03
CA ARG A 58 -9.94 -8.48 0.07
C ARG A 58 -10.53 -9.67 -0.68
N ALA A 59 -11.56 -9.44 -1.51
CA ALA A 59 -12.15 -10.48 -2.32
C ALA A 59 -11.09 -11.09 -3.25
N GLY A 60 -10.90 -12.41 -3.17
CA GLY A 60 -9.88 -13.14 -3.93
C GLY A 60 -8.48 -13.15 -3.29
N VAL A 61 -8.29 -12.50 -2.15
CA VAL A 61 -7.05 -12.58 -1.36
C VAL A 61 -7.13 -13.79 -0.43
N ILE A 62 -6.04 -14.55 -0.34
CA ILE A 62 -5.93 -15.66 0.62
C ILE A 62 -5.85 -15.07 2.04
N PRO A 63 -6.78 -15.38 2.94
CA PRO A 63 -6.86 -14.72 4.25
C PRO A 63 -5.83 -15.27 5.23
N ILE A 64 -5.28 -14.38 6.06
CA ILE A 64 -4.55 -14.71 7.29
C ILE A 64 -5.38 -14.28 8.51
N SER A 65 -5.89 -13.04 8.52
CA SER A 65 -6.69 -12.47 9.61
C SER A 65 -7.75 -11.51 9.10
N HIS A 66 -9.02 -11.89 9.25
CA HIS A 66 -10.14 -11.05 8.84
C HIS A 66 -10.20 -9.68 9.54
N ASN A 67 -9.51 -9.53 10.68
CA ASN A 67 -9.53 -8.30 11.47
C ASN A 67 -8.34 -7.39 11.18
N GLN A 68 -7.37 -7.85 10.41
CA GLN A 68 -6.10 -7.13 10.21
C GLN A 68 -5.68 -7.06 8.75
N ASP A 69 -6.10 -8.03 7.92
CA ASP A 69 -5.74 -8.10 6.51
C ASP A 69 -6.23 -6.87 5.76
N THR A 70 -5.34 -6.34 4.94
CA THR A 70 -5.53 -5.16 4.09
C THR A 70 -4.83 -5.39 2.76
N VAL A 71 -5.32 -4.75 1.69
CA VAL A 71 -4.65 -4.71 0.39
C VAL A 71 -4.23 -3.27 0.12
N GLY A 72 -2.95 -3.03 -0.10
CA GLY A 72 -2.43 -1.69 -0.28
C GLY A 72 -1.39 -1.59 -1.40
N PRO A 73 -1.12 -0.36 -1.87
CA PRO A 73 -0.11 -0.11 -2.89
C PRO A 73 1.31 -0.18 -2.32
N ILE A 74 2.23 -0.67 -3.14
CA ILE A 74 3.67 -0.40 -3.02
C ILE A 74 4.14 0.21 -4.36
N CYS A 75 4.68 1.43 -4.31
CA CYS A 75 5.07 2.22 -5.48
C CYS A 75 6.38 2.99 -5.22
N ARG A 76 7.05 3.50 -6.27
CA ARG A 76 8.28 4.31 -6.11
C ARG A 76 8.00 5.73 -5.60
N THR A 77 6.80 6.26 -5.85
CA THR A 77 6.44 7.63 -5.46
C THR A 77 5.15 7.64 -4.64
N ILE A 78 5.02 8.65 -3.76
CA ILE A 78 3.79 8.86 -2.99
C ILE A 78 2.60 9.18 -3.91
N THR A 79 2.86 9.90 -5.01
CA THR A 79 1.85 10.18 -6.04
C THR A 79 1.30 8.87 -6.58
N ASP A 80 2.14 7.96 -7.09
CA ASP A 80 1.68 6.68 -7.64
C ASP A 80 0.94 5.83 -6.60
N ALA A 81 1.43 5.81 -5.35
CA ALA A 81 0.77 5.09 -4.27
C ALA A 81 -0.63 5.64 -3.98
N VAL A 82 -0.79 6.97 -3.92
CA VAL A 82 -2.09 7.61 -3.68
C VAL A 82 -3.02 7.45 -4.88
N TYR A 83 -2.52 7.53 -6.11
CA TYR A 83 -3.32 7.26 -7.30
C TYR A 83 -3.82 5.81 -7.30
N LEU A 84 -2.94 4.83 -7.08
CA LEU A 84 -3.35 3.43 -7.01
C LEU A 84 -4.34 3.19 -5.88
N LEU A 85 -4.08 3.71 -4.67
CA LEU A 85 -5.02 3.62 -3.55
C LEU A 85 -6.39 4.18 -3.95
N ASN A 86 -6.42 5.37 -4.54
CA ASN A 86 -7.66 6.03 -4.95
C ASN A 86 -8.50 5.17 -5.90
N GLU A 87 -7.88 4.38 -6.76
CA GLU A 87 -8.61 3.52 -7.70
C GLU A 87 -9.11 2.21 -7.07
N ILE A 88 -8.47 1.72 -5.98
CA ILE A 88 -8.83 0.43 -5.36
C ILE A 88 -9.67 0.55 -4.08
N VAL A 89 -9.82 1.75 -3.52
CA VAL A 89 -10.70 1.98 -2.36
C VAL A 89 -12.17 1.88 -2.77
N GLY A 90 -12.99 1.28 -1.92
CA GLY A 90 -14.42 1.22 -2.20
C GLY A 90 -15.16 0.11 -1.50
N TYR A 91 -16.49 0.21 -1.58
CA TYR A 91 -17.38 -0.89 -1.23
C TYR A 91 -17.27 -2.00 -2.27
N ASP A 92 -17.11 -3.25 -1.82
CA ASP A 92 -17.19 -4.44 -2.66
C ASP A 92 -18.20 -5.41 -2.06
N VAL A 93 -19.21 -5.79 -2.85
CA VAL A 93 -20.24 -6.75 -2.45
C VAL A 93 -19.65 -8.12 -2.06
N ARG A 94 -18.51 -8.50 -2.64
CA ARG A 94 -17.81 -9.76 -2.36
C ARG A 94 -17.01 -9.73 -1.06
N ASP A 95 -16.76 -8.55 -0.51
CA ASP A 95 -16.17 -8.33 0.83
C ASP A 95 -17.00 -7.30 1.60
N HIS A 96 -18.33 -7.45 1.55
CA HIS A 96 -19.24 -6.45 2.10
C HIS A 96 -19.08 -6.30 3.63
N ARG A 97 -18.66 -7.36 4.32
CA ARG A 97 -18.46 -7.34 5.78
C ARG A 97 -17.34 -6.40 6.19
N ALA A 98 -16.26 -6.33 5.43
CA ALA A 98 -15.16 -5.42 5.71
C ALA A 98 -15.41 -4.03 5.15
N THR A 99 -15.91 -3.94 3.91
CA THR A 99 -15.91 -2.69 3.15
C THR A 99 -17.10 -1.78 3.43
N LYS A 100 -18.20 -2.30 3.98
CA LYS A 100 -19.43 -1.52 4.22
C LYS A 100 -19.20 -0.28 5.07
N SER A 101 -18.50 -0.40 6.19
CA SER A 101 -18.29 0.75 7.09
C SER A 101 -17.17 1.66 6.59
N ALA A 102 -16.04 1.10 6.16
CA ALA A 102 -14.88 1.88 5.75
C ALA A 102 -15.14 2.74 4.51
N SER A 103 -15.94 2.24 3.56
CA SER A 103 -16.31 2.98 2.34
C SER A 103 -17.08 4.28 2.60
N LEU A 104 -17.77 4.40 3.74
CA LEU A 104 -18.48 5.63 4.13
C LEU A 104 -17.51 6.78 4.46
N PHE A 105 -16.26 6.47 4.76
CA PHE A 105 -15.22 7.44 5.10
C PHE A 105 -14.32 7.80 3.92
N ILE A 106 -14.63 7.32 2.71
CA ILE A 106 -13.91 7.72 1.50
C ILE A 106 -14.26 9.21 1.22
N PRO A 107 -13.26 10.11 1.16
CA PRO A 107 -13.52 11.51 0.93
C PRO A 107 -14.21 11.76 -0.41
N LYS A 108 -15.18 12.68 -0.44
CA LYS A 108 -15.76 13.17 -1.69
C LYS A 108 -14.63 13.76 -2.55
N GLY A 109 -14.45 13.27 -3.77
CA GLY A 109 -13.31 13.64 -4.63
C GLY A 109 -12.08 12.75 -4.50
N GLY A 110 -12.11 11.73 -3.63
CA GLY A 110 -11.06 10.71 -3.51
C GLY A 110 -9.82 11.17 -2.74
N TYR A 111 -8.79 10.33 -2.67
CA TYR A 111 -7.56 10.63 -1.92
C TYR A 111 -6.58 11.52 -2.69
N LYS A 112 -6.69 11.56 -4.03
CA LYS A 112 -5.82 12.36 -4.90
C LYS A 112 -5.86 13.85 -4.58
N GLN A 113 -6.98 14.36 -4.05
CA GLN A 113 -7.16 15.76 -3.68
C GLN A 113 -6.21 16.23 -2.55
N PHE A 114 -5.62 15.31 -1.79
CA PHE A 114 -4.72 15.64 -0.69
C PHE A 114 -3.24 15.65 -1.12
N LEU A 115 -2.93 15.32 -2.37
CA LEU A 115 -1.56 15.40 -2.88
C LEU A 115 -1.15 16.88 -3.00
N LYS A 116 0.02 17.19 -2.43
CA LYS A 116 0.66 18.50 -2.53
C LYS A 116 2.01 18.33 -3.22
N THR A 117 2.26 19.12 -4.27
CA THR A 117 3.49 19.04 -5.08
C THR A 117 4.76 19.32 -4.28
N ASP A 118 4.64 20.14 -3.24
CA ASP A 118 5.70 20.54 -2.31
C ASP A 118 5.57 19.86 -0.94
N GLY A 119 4.66 18.88 -0.80
CA GLY A 119 4.29 18.30 0.50
C GLY A 119 5.40 17.55 1.24
N LEU A 120 6.51 17.22 0.56
CA LEU A 120 7.69 16.59 1.15
C LEU A 120 8.90 17.53 1.23
N GLN A 121 8.77 18.79 0.79
CA GLN A 121 9.86 19.76 0.91
C GLN A 121 10.16 20.01 2.39
N GLY A 122 11.41 19.83 2.80
CA GLY A 122 11.84 19.96 4.20
C GLY A 122 11.49 18.77 5.09
N MET A 123 10.86 17.71 4.56
CA MET A 123 10.65 16.46 5.28
C MET A 123 11.86 15.54 5.08
N SER A 124 12.89 15.70 5.91
CA SER A 124 13.91 14.66 6.11
C SER A 124 13.42 13.69 7.17
N GLY A 125 13.35 12.39 6.85
CA GLY A 125 13.22 11.36 7.87
C GLY A 125 14.41 11.40 8.83
N PRO A 126 14.26 10.95 10.08
CA PRO A 126 15.39 10.85 11.01
C PRO A 126 16.32 9.71 10.55
N TYR A 127 17.22 10.02 9.64
CA TYR A 127 18.41 9.21 9.32
C TYR A 127 19.58 10.14 9.02
#